data_AF-D1PXN8-F1
#
_entry.id   AF-D1PXN8-F1
#
_cell.length_a   1.000
_cell.length_b   1.000
_cell.length_c   1.000
_cell.angle_alpha   90.00
_cell.angle_beta   90.00
_cell.angle_gamma   90.00
#
_symmetry.space_group_name_H-M   'P 1'
#
loop_
_entity.id
_entity.type
_entity.pdbx_description
1 polymer ?
#
loop_
_entity_poly.entity_id
_entity_poly.type
_entity_poly.pdbx_seq_one_letter_code
_entity_poly.pdbx_strand_id
1 'polypeptide(L)'
;MEREDQFLVDRFGRETPFRVPDGYFEDFASLMMQKLPEKNERATTPHWVVMKTNRWHRWRPIAVVAACVCAAVFGVGVYLHSNTPGVTESHVRVANGVSPVSFSAVDAIADYAMLDAEDMYAYMEDAE
;
A
#
# COMPACT_ATOMS: atom_id res chain seq x y z
N MET A 1 -57.42 -19.90 -35.98
CA MET A 1 -57.90 -20.27 -34.63
C MET A 1 -57.35 -21.66 -34.36
N GLU A 2 -56.44 -21.74 -33.40
CA GLU A 2 -55.68 -22.96 -33.14
C GLU A 2 -56.59 -24.04 -32.51
N ARG A 3 -56.20 -25.32 -32.56
CA ARG A 3 -57.03 -26.41 -32.02
C ARG A 3 -57.33 -26.22 -30.53
N GLU A 4 -56.37 -25.67 -29.79
CA GLU A 4 -56.51 -25.31 -28.39
C GLU A 4 -57.50 -24.18 -28.15
N ASP A 5 -57.49 -23.12 -28.96
CA ASP A 5 -58.48 -22.04 -28.90
C ASP A 5 -59.90 -22.57 -29.10
N GLN A 6 -60.09 -23.51 -30.02
CA GLN A 6 -61.41 -24.12 -30.29
C GLN A 6 -61.88 -24.94 -29.09
N PHE A 7 -60.99 -25.70 -28.44
CA PHE A 7 -61.30 -26.43 -27.21
C PHE A 7 -61.65 -25.47 -26.05
N LEU A 8 -60.93 -24.36 -25.92
CA LEU A 8 -61.21 -23.32 -24.93
C LEU A 8 -62.58 -22.68 -25.15
N VAL A 9 -62.91 -22.32 -26.40
CA VAL A 9 -64.21 -21.73 -26.76
C VAL A 9 -65.36 -22.71 -26.59
N ASP A 10 -65.20 -23.97 -26.98
CA ASP A 10 -66.24 -25.00 -26.84
C ASP A 10 -66.53 -25.30 -25.36
N ARG A 11 -65.49 -25.33 -24.53
CA ARG A 11 -65.62 -25.68 -23.12
C ARG A 11 -66.02 -24.52 -22.21
N PHE A 12 -65.54 -23.30 -22.48
CA PHE A 12 -65.71 -22.15 -21.58
C PHE A 12 -66.47 -20.98 -22.24
N GLY A 13 -66.83 -21.09 -23.52
CA GLY A 13 -67.47 -20.02 -24.27
C GLY A 13 -66.48 -18.92 -24.68
N ARG A 14 -67.03 -17.82 -25.22
CA ARG A 14 -66.25 -16.62 -25.60
C ARG A 14 -66.38 -15.49 -24.59
N GLU A 15 -67.07 -15.73 -23.49
CA GLU A 15 -67.20 -14.76 -22.42
C GLU A 15 -65.88 -14.69 -21.66
N THR A 16 -65.47 -13.49 -21.24
CA THR A 16 -64.26 -13.28 -20.44
C THR A 16 -64.53 -13.71 -19.00
N PRO A 17 -63.99 -14.85 -18.51
CA PRO A 17 -64.35 -15.35 -17.18
C PRO A 17 -63.69 -14.54 -16.06
N PHE A 18 -62.59 -13.83 -16.36
CA PHE A 18 -61.90 -12.97 -15.41
C PHE A 18 -62.34 -11.53 -15.62
N ARG A 19 -63.26 -11.07 -14.78
CA ARG A 19 -63.65 -9.66 -14.72
C ARG A 19 -63.20 -9.08 -13.39
N VAL A 20 -62.51 -7.95 -13.45
CA VAL A 20 -62.26 -7.15 -12.25
C VAL A 20 -63.52 -6.36 -11.91
N PRO A 21 -63.79 -6.11 -10.62
CA PRO A 21 -64.85 -5.18 -10.23
C PRO A 21 -64.70 -3.84 -10.94
N ASP A 22 -65.83 -3.22 -11.29
CA ASP A 22 -65.81 -1.89 -11.88
C ASP A 22 -65.11 -0.92 -10.91
N GLY A 23 -64.14 -0.14 -11.40
CA GLY A 23 -63.33 0.78 -10.59
C GLY A 23 -62.14 0.17 -9.84
N TYR A 24 -61.89 -1.16 -9.91
CA TYR A 24 -60.79 -1.81 -9.16
C TYR A 24 -59.41 -1.16 -9.35
N PHE A 25 -59.09 -0.73 -10.57
CA PHE A 25 -57.81 -0.09 -10.87
C PHE A 25 -57.80 1.43 -10.65
N GLU A 26 -58.95 2.06 -10.40
CA GLU A 26 -59.04 3.52 -10.21
C GLU A 26 -58.29 3.95 -8.93
N ASP A 27 -58.48 3.20 -7.83
CA ASP A 27 -57.83 3.47 -6.54
C ASP A 27 -56.56 2.65 -6.29
N PHE A 28 -56.17 1.78 -7.23
CA PHE A 28 -55.02 0.87 -7.05
C PHE A 28 -53.74 1.63 -6.74
N ALA A 29 -53.47 2.71 -7.48
CA ALA A 29 -52.27 3.52 -7.28
C ALA A 29 -52.25 4.16 -5.88
N SER A 30 -53.39 4.69 -5.42
CA SER A 30 -53.55 5.28 -4.09
C SER A 30 -53.32 4.25 -2.98
N LEU A 31 -53.92 3.06 -3.12
CA LEU A 31 -53.72 1.95 -2.18
C LEU A 31 -52.27 1.46 -2.18
N MET A 32 -51.62 1.40 -3.34
CA MET A 32 -50.22 0.99 -3.45
C MET A 32 -49.29 2.02 -2.80
N MET A 33 -49.55 3.32 -2.97
CA MET A 33 -48.85 4.40 -2.28
C MET A 33 -49.05 4.36 -0.76
N GLN A 34 -50.24 3.99 -0.29
CA GLN A 34 -50.49 3.81 1.14
C GLN A 34 -49.74 2.61 1.73
N LYS A 35 -49.56 1.54 0.95
CA LYS A 35 -48.80 0.35 1.38
C LYS A 35 -47.29 0.54 1.30
N LEU A 36 -46.83 1.53 0.54
CA LEU A 36 -45.42 1.90 0.55
C LEU A 36 -45.09 2.46 1.94
N PRO A 37 -43.97 2.05 2.56
CA PRO A 37 -43.56 2.61 3.83
C PRO A 37 -43.50 4.13 3.68
N GLU A 38 -44.10 4.86 4.64
CA GLU A 38 -44.16 6.32 4.61
C GLU A 38 -42.76 6.85 4.30
N LYS A 39 -42.62 7.45 3.12
CA LYS A 39 -41.40 8.16 2.74
C LYS A 39 -41.37 9.37 3.64
N ASN A 40 -40.81 9.21 4.83
CA ASN A 40 -40.69 10.26 5.83
C ASN A 40 -40.04 11.49 5.20
N GLU A 41 -40.86 12.44 4.74
CA GLU A 41 -40.41 13.76 4.26
C GLU A 41 -39.82 14.61 5.41
N ARG A 42 -39.85 14.08 6.64
CA ARG A 42 -39.21 14.63 7.84
C ARG A 42 -37.96 13.90 8.30
N ALA A 43 -37.42 12.99 7.48
CA ALA A 43 -36.05 12.51 7.66
C ALA A 43 -35.27 12.79 6.37
N THR A 44 -34.84 14.04 6.24
CA THR A 44 -33.68 14.46 5.43
C THR A 44 -32.42 13.79 5.98
N THR A 45 -32.36 12.46 5.92
CA THR A 45 -31.16 11.69 6.14
C THR A 45 -31.09 10.70 4.98
N PRO A 46 -30.11 10.84 4.07
CA PRO A 46 -30.00 9.92 2.95
C PRO A 46 -29.92 8.51 3.54
N HIS A 47 -30.80 7.61 3.10
CA HIS A 47 -30.60 6.17 3.27
C HIS A 47 -29.34 5.83 2.46
N TRP A 48 -28.19 6.02 3.10
CA TRP A 48 -26.89 5.66 2.55
C TRP A 48 -26.88 4.14 2.47
N VAL A 49 -26.83 3.62 1.24
CA VAL A 49 -26.45 2.25 1.00
C VAL A 49 -25.18 2.02 1.83
N VAL A 50 -25.21 1.06 2.75
CA VAL A 50 -24.06 0.70 3.59
C VAL A 50 -22.97 0.15 2.68
N MET A 51 -22.23 1.05 2.04
CA MET A 51 -21.09 0.73 1.22
C MET A 51 -20.06 0.16 2.19
N LYS A 52 -19.81 -1.15 2.10
CA LYS A 52 -18.82 -1.84 2.94
C LYS A 52 -17.58 -0.97 3.00
N THR A 53 -17.26 -0.47 4.19
CA THR A 53 -16.17 0.47 4.38
C THR A 53 -14.91 -0.17 3.82
N ASN A 54 -14.38 0.42 2.76
CA ASN A 54 -13.23 -0.15 2.07
C ASN A 54 -12.02 0.01 2.99
N ARG A 55 -11.62 -1.08 3.66
CA ARG A 55 -10.48 -1.11 4.60
C ARG A 55 -9.22 -0.52 3.99
N TRP A 56 -9.12 -0.53 2.65
CA TRP A 56 -8.07 0.14 1.88
C TRP A 56 -7.75 1.55 2.34
N HIS A 57 -8.76 2.38 2.67
CA HIS A 57 -8.53 3.77 3.09
C HIS A 57 -7.67 3.86 4.37
N ARG A 58 -7.73 2.84 5.23
CA ARG A 58 -6.90 2.75 6.45
C ARG A 58 -5.46 2.33 6.15
N TRP A 59 -5.23 1.55 5.10
CA TRP A 59 -3.89 1.08 4.69
C TRP A 59 -3.17 2.08 3.78
N ARG A 60 -3.89 2.96 3.08
CA ARG A 60 -3.31 4.01 2.22
C ARG A 60 -2.22 4.85 2.90
N PRO A 61 -2.41 5.44 4.09
CA PRO A 61 -1.37 6.25 4.71
C PRO A 61 -0.14 5.42 5.12
N ILE A 62 -0.35 4.17 5.58
CA ILE A 62 0.74 3.26 5.97
C ILE A 62 1.59 2.90 4.74
N ALA A 63 0.95 2.61 3.60
CA ALA A 63 1.65 2.31 2.36
C ALA A 63 2.49 3.50 1.86
N VAL A 64 2.00 4.74 2.01
CA VAL A 64 2.76 5.95 1.64
C VAL A 64 4.00 6.11 2.51
N VAL A 65 3.87 5.99 3.84
CA VAL A 65 5.01 6.10 4.76
C VAL A 65 6.05 5.01 4.47
N ALA A 66 5.60 3.76 4.28
CA ALA A 66 6.50 2.65 3.92
C ALA A 66 7.22 2.93 2.59
N ALA A 67 6.52 3.41 1.57
CA ALA A 67 7.12 3.76 0.28
C ALA A 67 8.17 4.87 0.43
N CYS A 68 7.92 5.91 1.23
CA CYS A 68 8.89 6.98 1.49
C CYS A 68 10.15 6.47 2.20
N VAL A 69 9.99 5.60 3.21
CA VAL A 69 11.13 4.99 3.92
C VAL A 69 11.95 4.11 2.98
N CYS A 70 11.29 3.27 2.19
CA CYS A 70 11.97 2.47 1.17
C CYS A 70 12.71 3.38 0.18
N ALA A 71 12.05 4.41 -0.37
CA ALA A 71 12.68 5.33 -1.32
C ALA A 71 13.90 6.05 -0.72
N ALA A 72 13.87 6.44 0.57
CA ALA A 72 15.00 7.05 1.23
C ALA A 72 16.16 6.05 1.43
N VAL A 73 15.88 4.85 1.94
CA VAL A 73 16.91 3.82 2.18
C VAL A 73 17.53 3.35 0.87
N PHE A 74 16.70 3.03 -0.13
CA PHE A 74 17.19 2.64 -1.46
C PHE A 74 17.87 3.81 -2.17
N GLY A 75 17.34 5.03 -2.07
CA GLY A 75 17.95 6.21 -2.67
C GLY A 75 19.34 6.48 -2.11
N VAL A 76 19.49 6.47 -0.79
CA VAL A 76 20.80 6.62 -0.12
C VAL A 76 21.71 5.44 -0.42
N GLY A 77 21.20 4.21 -0.37
CA GLY A 77 21.96 2.99 -0.67
C GLY A 77 22.47 2.96 -2.11
N VAL A 78 21.64 3.30 -3.10
CA VAL A 78 22.03 3.39 -4.52
C VAL A 78 23.00 4.55 -4.73
N TYR A 79 22.78 5.71 -4.10
CA TYR A 79 23.68 6.85 -4.22
C TYR A 79 25.08 6.55 -3.66
N LEU A 80 25.15 5.90 -2.50
CA LEU A 80 26.41 5.44 -1.93
C LEU A 80 27.05 4.36 -2.81
N HIS A 81 26.26 3.38 -3.29
CA HIS A 81 26.76 2.31 -4.17
C HIS A 81 27.29 2.84 -5.51
N SER A 82 26.65 3.86 -6.09
CA SER A 82 27.13 4.50 -7.32
C SER A 82 28.39 5.35 -7.11
N ASN A 83 28.61 5.83 -5.88
CA ASN A 83 29.79 6.62 -5.52
C ASN A 83 30.93 5.75 -4.94
N THR A 84 30.70 4.45 -4.70
CA THR A 84 31.75 3.49 -4.32
C THR A 84 32.24 2.72 -5.55
N PRO A 85 33.45 2.98 -6.07
CA PRO A 85 34.12 2.00 -6.90
C PRO A 85 34.46 0.79 -6.01
N GLY A 86 33.67 -0.28 -6.15
CA GLY A 86 33.91 -1.63 -5.63
C GLY A 86 34.64 -1.77 -4.29
N VAL A 87 33.89 -1.81 -3.18
CA VAL A 87 34.37 -2.50 -1.97
C VAL A 87 33.37 -3.59 -1.63
N THR A 88 33.60 -4.72 -2.30
CA THR A 88 33.03 -6.01 -1.96
C THR A 88 33.65 -6.49 -0.64
N GLU A 89 32.80 -7.12 0.16
CA GLU A 89 33.12 -8.11 1.20
C GLU A 89 33.45 -7.61 2.61
N SER A 90 32.43 -7.79 3.45
CA SER A 90 32.53 -8.55 4.69
C SER A 90 33.73 -9.49 4.76
N HIS A 91 34.78 -9.11 5.48
CA HIS A 91 35.61 -10.06 6.21
C HIS A 91 36.27 -9.29 7.35
N VAL A 92 36.21 -9.84 8.56
CA VAL A 92 37.15 -9.51 9.63
C VAL A 92 38.55 -9.53 9.01
N ARG A 93 39.14 -8.34 8.81
CA ARG A 93 40.47 -8.20 8.24
C ARG A 93 41.29 -7.30 9.14
N VAL A 94 42.01 -7.96 10.04
CA VAL A 94 43.35 -7.52 10.44
C VAL A 94 44.14 -7.35 9.14
N ALA A 95 44.50 -6.13 8.78
CA ALA A 95 45.37 -5.86 7.64
C ALA A 95 46.13 -4.55 7.84
N ASN A 96 47.45 -4.67 8.01
CA ASN A 96 48.42 -3.60 7.88
C ASN A 96 48.16 -2.79 6.60
N GLY A 97 47.79 -1.53 6.76
CA GLY A 97 47.61 -0.58 5.66
C GLY A 97 48.03 0.79 6.14
N VAL A 98 49.25 1.19 5.78
CA VAL A 98 49.84 2.50 6.08
C VAL A 98 48.94 3.58 5.48
N SER A 99 48.09 4.18 6.32
CA SER A 99 47.54 5.50 6.02
C SER A 99 48.72 6.49 5.96
N PRO A 100 48.69 7.57 5.16
CA PRO A 100 49.76 8.55 5.15
C PRO A 100 49.85 9.19 6.54
N VAL A 101 50.76 8.67 7.37
CA VAL A 101 50.97 9.16 8.74
C VAL A 101 51.54 10.57 8.59
N SER A 102 50.82 11.56 9.10
CA SER A 102 51.31 12.94 9.09
C SER A 102 52.58 13.03 9.94
N PHE A 103 53.53 13.87 9.55
CA PHE A 103 54.77 14.06 10.33
C PHE A 103 54.48 14.42 11.80
N SER A 104 53.39 15.13 12.09
CA SER A 104 52.94 15.40 13.46
C SER A 104 52.48 14.16 14.24
N ALA A 105 51.92 13.15 13.57
CA ALA A 105 51.52 11.90 14.21
C ALA A 105 52.75 11.01 14.42
N VAL A 106 53.72 11.01 13.50
CA VAL A 106 55.01 10.34 13.70
C VAL A 106 55.77 10.95 14.88
N ASP A 107 55.84 12.28 14.95
CA ASP A 107 56.52 13.02 16.01
C ASP A 107 55.91 12.73 17.40
N ALA A 108 54.58 12.74 17.50
CA ALA A 108 53.88 12.39 18.74
C ALA A 108 54.09 10.92 19.15
N ILE A 109 54.20 10.00 18.18
CA ILE A 109 54.50 8.60 18.46
C ILE A 109 55.96 8.44 18.91
N ALA A 110 56.90 9.14 18.28
CA ALA A 110 58.31 9.14 18.65
C ALA A 110 58.52 9.70 20.07
N ASP A 111 57.90 10.83 20.40
CA ASP A 111 57.90 11.40 21.75
C ASP A 111 57.31 10.45 22.79
N TYR A 112 56.20 9.79 22.46
CA TYR A 112 55.58 8.81 23.37
C TYR A 112 56.44 7.56 23.57
N ALA A 113 57.10 7.11 22.51
CA ALA A 113 58.02 5.98 22.55
C ALA A 113 59.39 6.34 23.13
N MET A 114 59.65 7.63 23.43
CA MET A 114 60.97 8.16 23.77
C MET A 114 62.05 7.71 22.79
N LEU A 115 61.70 7.74 21.50
CA LEU A 115 62.53 7.21 20.42
C LEU A 115 63.33 8.38 19.81
N ASP A 116 64.65 8.37 19.96
CA ASP A 116 65.52 9.40 19.40
C ASP A 116 65.98 9.03 17.97
N ALA A 117 66.57 9.99 17.26
CA ALA A 117 67.10 9.75 15.92
C ALA A 117 68.18 8.65 15.89
N GLU A 118 68.97 8.51 16.96
CA GLU A 118 69.99 7.47 17.09
C GLU A 118 69.35 6.06 17.14
N ASP A 119 68.22 5.92 17.84
CA ASP A 119 67.47 4.66 17.89
C ASP A 119 66.89 4.31 16.50
N MET A 120 66.42 5.30 15.72
CA MET A 120 65.95 5.06 14.36
C MET A 120 67.06 4.50 13.44
N TYR A 121 68.29 5.02 13.56
CA TYR A 121 69.43 4.50 12.79
C TYR A 121 69.84 3.10 13.24
N ALA A 122 69.84 2.83 14.55
CA ALA A 122 70.15 1.49 15.08
C ALA A 122 69.18 0.42 14.54
N TYR A 123 67.88 0.73 14.45
CA TYR A 123 66.90 -0.19 13.84
C TYR A 123 67.08 -0.38 12.33
N MET A 124 67.62 0.62 11.63
CA MET A 124 67.93 0.49 10.20
C MET A 124 69.19 -0.36 9.97
N GLU A 125 70.19 -0.22 10.84
CA GLU A 125 71.41 -1.04 10.81
C GLU A 125 71.15 -2.51 11.18
N ASP A 126 70.27 -2.78 12.16
CA ASP A 126 69.91 -4.16 12.56
C ASP A 126 68.96 -4.86 11.55
N ALA A 127 68.43 -4.10 10.58
CA ALA A 127 67.55 -4.61 9.51
C ALA A 127 68.30 -4.97 8.22
N GLU A 128 69.62 -4.78 8.15
CA GLU A 128 70.52 -5.37 7.15
C GLU A 128 71.07 -6.75 7.58
#